data_AF-A0A497L470-F1
#
_entry.id   AF-A0A497L470-F1
#
_cell.length_a   1.000
_cell.length_b   1.000
_cell.length_c   1.000
_cell.angle_alpha   90.00
_cell.angle_beta   90.00
_cell.angle_gamma   90.00
#
_symmetry.space_group_name_H-M   'P 1'
#
loop_
_entity.id
_entity.type
_entity.pdbx_description
1 polymer ?
#
loop_
_entity_poly.entity_id
_entity_poly.type
_entity_poly.pdbx_seq_one_letter_code
_entity_poly.pdbx_strand_id
1 'polypeptide(L)'
;MRMRSTGLGKTELQAEVTKLEPAGDMLILHIQSVKPVRWHIRAGIQPEDRLALLKELLKLNVRLLKYLNFLTPRGKHPEPEEF
;
A
#
# COMPACT_ATOMS: atom_id res chain seq x y z
N MET A 1 5.97 2.68 -1.21
CA MET A 1 5.31 2.60 0.12
C MET A 1 6.12 3.40 1.12
N ARG A 2 5.47 4.23 1.93
CA ARG A 2 6.09 4.92 3.08
C ARG A 2 5.58 4.24 4.34
N MET A 3 6.48 3.82 5.23
CA MET A 3 6.16 3.06 6.44
C MET A 3 6.76 3.81 7.64
N ARG A 4 6.03 3.85 8.76
CA ARG A 4 6.50 4.45 10.01
C ARG A 4 6.49 3.39 11.09
N SER A 5 7.61 3.28 11.81
CA SER A 5 7.73 2.44 13.01
C SER A 5 7.94 3.34 14.22
N THR A 6 7.38 2.96 15.36
CA THR A 6 7.52 3.69 16.63
C THR A 6 8.99 3.84 17.04
N GLY A 7 9.85 2.89 16.66
CA GLY A 7 11.29 2.93 16.92
C GLY A 7 12.11 3.82 15.96
N LEU A 8 11.53 4.31 14.85
CA LEU A 8 12.24 5.12 13.85
C LEU A 8 12.17 6.65 14.13
N GLY A 9 11.38 7.07 15.12
CA GLY A 9 11.19 8.47 15.48
C GLY A 9 10.52 9.29 14.37
N LYS A 10 11.25 10.29 13.85
CA LYS A 10 10.80 11.15 12.74
C LYS A 10 11.15 10.60 11.35
N THR A 11 11.91 9.50 11.30
CA THR A 11 12.39 8.94 10.03
C THR A 11 11.31 8.07 9.41
N GLU A 12 11.08 8.23 8.11
CA GLU A 12 10.20 7.35 7.35
C GLU A 12 11.00 6.27 6.64
N LEU A 13 10.45 5.07 6.63
CA LEU A 13 11.00 3.96 5.88
C LEU A 13 10.35 3.96 4.49
N GLN A 14 11.16 4.24 3.48
CA GLN A 14 10.75 4.15 2.08
C GLN A 14 10.98 2.73 1.62
N ALA A 15 9.94 2.10 1.09
CA ALA A 15 9.99 0.74 0.59
C ALA A 15 9.22 0.59 -0.71
N GLU A 16 9.62 -0.41 -1.48
CA GLU A 16 8.99 -0.79 -2.74
C GLU A 16 8.40 -2.19 -2.59
N VAL A 17 7.18 -2.36 -3.09
CA VAL A 17 6.59 -3.69 -3.24
C VAL A 17 7.23 -4.31 -4.47
N THR A 18 7.96 -5.39 -4.28
CA THR A 18 8.74 -6.04 -5.35
C THR A 18 8.05 -7.26 -5.92
N LYS A 19 7.33 -8.02 -5.09
CA LYS A 19 6.64 -9.23 -5.52
C LYS A 19 5.42 -9.52 -4.68
N LEU A 20 4.45 -10.18 -5.30
CA LEU A 20 3.30 -10.76 -4.65
C LEU A 20 3.26 -12.24 -5.03
N GLU A 21 3.37 -13.12 -4.04
CA GLU A 21 3.40 -14.56 -4.24
C GLU A 21 2.24 -15.22 -3.49
N PRO A 22 1.35 -15.96 -4.17
CA PRO A 22 0.43 -16.86 -3.48
C PRO A 22 1.21 -18.05 -2.91
N ALA A 23 1.09 -18.26 -1.60
CA ALA A 23 1.70 -19.37 -0.86
C ALA A 23 0.61 -20.14 -0.11
N GLY A 24 0.03 -21.12 -0.79
CA GLY A 24 -1.11 -21.91 -0.29
C GLY A 24 -2.30 -21.00 0.02
N ASP A 25 -2.70 -20.98 1.29
CA ASP A 25 -3.79 -20.16 1.80
C ASP A 25 -3.38 -18.73 2.18
N MET A 26 -2.12 -18.35 1.99
CA MET A 26 -1.64 -17.01 2.29
C MET A 26 -1.13 -16.33 1.04
N LEU A 27 -1.20 -15.00 1.05
CA LEU A 27 -0.64 -14.17 0.00
C LEU A 27 0.56 -13.41 0.59
N ILE A 28 1.76 -13.70 0.10
CA ILE A 28 3.01 -13.12 0.60
C ILE A 28 3.36 -11.89 -0.23
N LEU A 29 3.42 -10.76 0.44
CA LEU A 29 3.87 -9.49 -0.11
C LEU A 29 5.35 -9.29 0.22
N HIS A 30 6.18 -9.21 -0.82
CA HIS A 30 7.61 -8.96 -0.71
C HIS A 30 7.85 -7.47 -0.83
N ILE A 31 8.32 -6.86 0.25
CA ILE A 31 8.60 -5.44 0.36
C ILE A 31 10.10 -5.27 0.56
N GLN A 32 10.75 -4.49 -0.29
CA GLN A 32 12.15 -4.13 -0.12
C GLN A 32 12.24 -2.67 0.33
N SER A 33 12.85 -2.43 1.49
CA SER A 33 13.12 -1.07 1.93
C SER A 33 14.34 -0.49 1.23
N VAL A 34 14.27 0.77 0.85
CA VAL A 34 15.29 1.50 0.09
C VAL A 34 16.02 2.50 1.00
N LYS A 35 15.29 3.19 1.89
CA LYS A 35 15.83 4.13 2.89
C LYS A 35 15.06 4.01 4.21
N PRO A 36 15.69 4.17 5.38
CA PRO A 36 17.12 4.43 5.59
C PRO A 36 18.00 3.16 5.50
N VAL A 37 17.42 1.98 5.72
CA VAL A 37 18.12 0.69 5.71
C VAL A 37 17.45 -0.24 4.72
N ARG A 38 18.23 -1.11 4.06
CA ARG A 38 17.73 -2.14 3.14
C ARG A 38 17.36 -3.42 3.87
N TRP A 39 16.06 -3.71 3.91
CA TRP A 39 15.47 -4.91 4.48
C TRP A 39 14.58 -5.58 3.45
N HIS A 40 14.59 -6.90 3.49
CA HIS A 40 13.62 -7.73 2.79
C HIS A 40 12.50 -8.08 3.78
N ILE A 41 11.38 -7.37 3.69
CA ILE A 41 10.20 -7.58 4.52
C ILE A 41 9.25 -8.51 3.77
N ARG A 42 8.73 -9.52 4.46
CA ARG A 42 7.68 -10.41 3.96
C ARG A 42 6.45 -10.25 4.82
N ALA A 43 5.37 -9.77 4.23
CA ALA A 43 4.08 -9.68 4.91
C ALA A 43 3.16 -10.78 4.38
N GLY A 44 2.71 -11.66 5.26
CA GLY A 44 1.73 -12.69 4.92
C GLY A 44 0.32 -12.15 5.15
N ILE A 45 -0.53 -12.27 4.14
CA ILE A 45 -1.96 -11.92 4.22
C ILE A 45 -2.73 -13.23 4.32
N GLN A 46 -3.47 -13.41 5.41
CA GLN A 46 -4.30 -14.59 5.67
C GLN A 46 -5.62 -14.56 4.87
N PRO A 47 -6.28 -15.71 4.67
CA PRO A 47 -7.55 -15.80 3.94
C PRO A 47 -8.65 -14.92 4.51
N GLU A 48 -8.69 -14.81 5.84
CA GLU A 48 -9.72 -14.09 6.58
C GLU A 48 -9.66 -12.59 6.25
N ASP A 49 -8.45 -12.05 6.10
CA ASP A 49 -8.22 -10.67 5.69
C ASP A 49 -8.44 -10.43 4.19
N ARG A 50 -8.45 -11.47 3.35
CA ARG A 50 -8.69 -11.33 1.90
C ARG A 50 -10.08 -10.78 1.62
N LEU A 51 -11.09 -11.21 2.38
CA LEU A 51 -12.46 -10.72 2.22
C LEU A 51 -12.58 -9.25 2.66
N ALA A 52 -11.90 -8.87 3.74
CA ALA A 52 -11.83 -7.49 4.20
C ALA A 52 -11.14 -6.60 3.16
N LEU A 53 -9.99 -7.04 2.63
CA LEU A 53 -9.26 -6.36 1.57
C LEU A 53 -10.09 -6.23 0.30
N LEU A 54 -10.77 -7.30 -0.13
CA LEU A 54 -11.64 -7.27 -1.31
C LEU A 54 -12.80 -6.30 -1.13
N LYS A 55 -13.43 -6.29 0.05
CA LYS A 55 -14.53 -5.37 0.38
C LYS A 55 -14.07 -3.91 0.36
N GLU A 56 -12.90 -3.63 0.92
CA GLU A 56 -12.32 -2.29 0.88
C GLU A 56 -11.89 -1.90 -0.55
N LEU A 57 -11.37 -2.83 -1.36
CA LEU A 57 -11.06 -2.59 -2.77
C LEU A 57 -12.32 -2.25 -3.58
N LEU A 58 -13.41 -2.99 -3.36
CA LEU A 58 -14.72 -2.76 -4.00
C LEU A 58 -15.31 -1.40 -3.60
N LYS A 59 -15.27 -1.04 -2.31
CA LYS A 59 -15.67 0.30 -1.84
C LYS A 59 -14.81 1.39 -2.46
N LEU A 60 -13.50 1.16 -2.58
CA LEU A 60 -12.59 2.08 -3.24
C LEU A 60 -13.02 2.29 -4.68
N ASN A 61 -13.38 1.22 -5.40
CA ASN A 61 -13.80 1.28 -6.79
C ASN A 61 -15.13 2.04 -6.96
N VAL A 62 -16.11 1.83 -6.09
CA VAL A 62 -17.38 2.61 -6.09
C VAL A 62 -17.12 4.08 -5.79
N ARG A 63 -16.18 4.38 -4.90
CA ARG A 63 -15.77 5.75 -4.57
C ARG A 63 -14.96 6.38 -5.70
N LEU A 64 -14.06 5.63 -6.34
CA LEU A 64 -13.29 6.01 -7.53
C LEU A 64 -14.21 6.26 -8.72
N LEU A 65 -15.23 5.43 -8.95
CA LEU A 65 -16.27 5.63 -9.97
C LEU A 65 -16.96 7.00 -9.82
N LYS A 66 -17.22 7.45 -8.60
CA LYS A 66 -17.77 8.80 -8.35
C LYS A 66 -16.81 9.91 -8.76
N TYR A 67 -15.49 9.71 -8.59
CA TYR A 67 -14.46 10.68 -8.99
C TYR A 67 -14.08 10.58 -10.48
N LEU A 68 -14.15 9.39 -11.07
CA LEU A 68 -13.95 9.13 -12.51
C LEU A 68 -15.07 9.72 -13.36
N ASN A 69 -16.31 9.63 -12.88
CA ASN A 69 -17.45 10.33 -13.48
C ASN A 69 -17.36 11.86 -13.37
N PHE A 70 -16.36 12.40 -12.64
CA PHE A 70 -16.19 13.83 -12.47
C PHE A 70 -15.12 14.44 -13.41
N LEU A 71 -14.21 13.67 -14.02
CA LEU A 71 -13.00 14.26 -14.65
C LEU A 71 -12.42 13.45 -15.84
N THR A 72 -12.91 13.70 -17.04
CA THR A 72 -12.02 14.10 -18.16
C THR A 72 -11.50 15.53 -17.89
N PRO A 73 -10.26 15.94 -18.21
CA PRO A 73 -8.92 15.35 -18.08
C PRO A 73 -7.98 16.12 -17.10
N ARG A 74 -6.90 15.44 -16.65
CA ARG A 74 -5.59 15.90 -16.10
C ARG A 74 -5.51 17.03 -15.05
N GLY A 75 -4.91 16.69 -13.90
CA GLY A 75 -4.18 17.62 -13.03
C GLY A 75 -3.27 16.87 -12.04
N LYS A 76 -1.99 17.23 -11.95
CA LYS A 76 -0.96 16.59 -11.11
C LYS A 76 -1.42 16.53 -9.63
N HIS A 77 -1.24 15.38 -8.99
CA HIS A 77 -1.49 15.21 -7.56
C HIS A 77 -0.52 16.07 -6.74
N PRO A 78 -1.01 16.94 -5.83
CA PRO A 78 -0.14 17.66 -4.90
C PRO A 78 0.42 16.70 -3.85
N GLU A 79 1.72 16.86 -3.55
CA GLU A 79 2.38 16.20 -2.44
C GLU A 79 1.75 16.71 -1.13
N PRO A 80 1.30 15.85 -0.22
CA PRO A 80 0.67 16.29 1.02
C PRO A 80 1.69 17.00 1.90
N GLU A 81 1.33 18.22 2.31
CA GLU A 81 2.11 19.10 3.17
C GLU A 81 2.48 18.41 4.50
N GLU A 82 3.72 18.65 4.91
CA GLU A 82 4.35 18.10 6.11
C GLU A 82 3.56 18.48 7.37
N PHE A 83 3.13 17.48 8.15
CA PHE A 83 2.60 17.60 9.51
C PHE A 83 3.62 17.08 10.53
#